data_AF-A0A3D1JCI3-F1
#
_entry.id   AF-A0A3D1JCI3-F1
#
_cell.length_a   1.000
_cell.length_b   1.000
_cell.length_c   1.000
_cell.angle_alpha   90.00
_cell.angle_beta   90.00
_cell.angle_gamma   90.00
#
_symmetry.space_group_name_H-M   'P 1'
#
loop_
_entity.id
_entity.type
_entity.pdbx_description
1 polymer ?
#
loop_
_entity_poly.entity_id
_entity_poly.type
_entity_poly.pdbx_seq_one_letter_code
_entity_poly.pdbx_strand_id
1 'polypeptide(L)'
;SLTSVQGEKQLISAPEYAWEMKQTPLINEAPQVIIKENTVNLVYSGSGSWDNDYALGLLTMATDADPLVKDNWQKETEPIFQQTDAVFGPGHNGFAKSKDGTEDWLIYHAARWDHSGWARSIRLQSFTWDEAGKLVIDQPLGDGE
;
A
#
# COMPACT_ATOMS: atom_id res chain seq x y z
N SER A 1 -0.44 29.34 7.63
CA SER A 1 0.34 28.84 8.78
C SER A 1 1.12 27.63 8.31
N LEU A 2 2.36 27.42 8.78
CA LEU A 2 3.09 26.18 8.53
C LEU A 2 2.46 25.06 9.36
N THR A 3 2.11 23.95 8.72
CA THR A 3 1.70 22.73 9.43
C THR A 3 2.94 22.10 10.06
N SER A 4 2.85 21.74 11.36
CA SER A 4 3.92 21.05 12.08
C SER A 4 3.36 19.84 12.80
N VAL A 5 4.17 18.79 12.90
CA VAL A 5 3.83 17.62 13.73
C VAL A 5 3.93 18.04 15.20
N GLN A 6 2.93 17.66 15.99
CA GLN A 6 2.87 17.89 17.43
C GLN A 6 2.85 16.55 18.15
N GLY A 7 3.49 16.47 19.32
CA GLY A 7 3.56 15.26 20.14
C GLY A 7 4.67 14.27 19.75
N GLU A 8 4.69 13.15 20.45
CA GLU A 8 5.66 12.06 20.22
C GLU A 8 5.22 11.17 19.05
N LYS A 9 6.21 10.70 18.27
CA LYS A 9 5.96 9.74 17.20
C LYS A 9 5.75 8.35 17.78
N GLN A 10 4.70 7.67 17.34
CA GLN A 10 4.40 6.29 17.73
C GLN A 10 4.71 5.33 16.56
N LEU A 11 5.35 4.21 16.86
CA LEU A 11 5.64 3.16 15.89
C LEU A 11 4.43 2.24 15.77
N ILE A 12 3.73 2.29 14.63
CA ILE A 12 2.56 1.44 14.37
C ILE A 12 2.90 0.18 13.57
N SER A 13 3.89 0.25 12.67
CA SER A 13 4.38 -0.91 11.91
C SER A 13 5.89 -0.88 11.72
N ALA A 14 6.47 -2.07 11.67
CA ALA A 14 7.83 -2.36 11.24
C ALA A 14 7.81 -3.68 10.44
N PRO A 15 8.81 -3.95 9.59
CA PRO A 15 8.93 -5.23 8.90
C PRO A 15 8.94 -6.39 9.90
N GLU A 16 8.01 -7.33 9.75
CA GLU A 16 7.88 -8.51 10.62
C GLU A 16 7.54 -9.78 9.85
N TYR A 17 6.91 -9.68 8.69
CA TYR A 17 6.59 -10.80 7.81
C TYR A 17 7.69 -11.04 6.77
N ALA A 18 7.86 -12.30 6.36
CA ALA A 18 8.95 -12.70 5.45
C ALA A 18 8.93 -11.94 4.11
N TRP A 19 7.75 -11.55 3.64
CA TRP A 19 7.59 -10.76 2.41
C TRP A 19 8.00 -9.29 2.57
N GLU A 20 8.05 -8.75 3.80
CA GLU A 20 8.52 -7.38 4.10
C GLU A 20 10.02 -7.29 4.31
N MET A 21 10.64 -8.45 4.57
CA MET A 21 12.03 -8.59 5.01
C MET A 21 12.95 -9.07 3.89
N LYS A 22 12.60 -8.76 2.65
CA LYS A 22 13.47 -9.02 1.50
C LYS A 22 14.47 -7.88 1.35
N GLN A 23 15.68 -8.25 0.93
CA GLN A 23 16.82 -7.35 0.80
C GLN A 23 17.22 -6.65 2.12
N THR A 24 18.18 -5.74 2.08
CA THR A 24 18.64 -4.95 3.22
C THR A 24 18.82 -3.49 2.78
N PRO A 25 18.31 -2.50 3.53
CA PRO A 25 17.61 -2.61 4.82
C PRO A 25 16.21 -3.23 4.73
N LEU A 26 15.66 -3.67 5.87
CA LEU A 26 14.27 -4.12 5.97
C LEU A 26 13.35 -2.88 5.96
N ILE A 27 12.31 -2.89 5.12
CA ILE A 27 11.59 -1.66 4.77
C ILE A 27 10.08 -1.79 5.02
N ASN A 28 9.52 -0.79 5.68
CA ASN A 28 8.13 -0.36 5.56
C ASN A 28 8.19 1.12 5.18
N GLU A 29 7.62 1.51 4.04
CA GLU A 29 7.71 2.89 3.55
C GLU A 29 6.45 3.36 2.83
N ALA A 30 6.48 4.64 2.43
CA ALA A 30 5.48 5.27 1.58
C ALA A 30 4.00 5.03 2.00
N PRO A 31 3.64 5.35 3.27
CA PRO A 31 2.27 5.13 3.73
C PRO A 31 1.27 6.00 2.97
N GLN A 32 0.15 5.42 2.57
CA GLN A 32 -1.00 6.10 1.99
C GLN A 32 -2.27 5.70 2.73
N VAL A 33 -3.04 6.71 3.16
CA VAL A 33 -4.28 6.49 3.91
C VAL A 33 -5.48 6.77 3.02
N ILE A 34 -6.46 5.87 3.07
CA ILE A 34 -7.80 6.09 2.55
C ILE A 34 -8.83 5.61 3.57
N ILE A 35 -9.89 6.40 3.79
CA ILE A 35 -10.93 6.12 4.78
C ILE A 35 -12.21 5.82 4.03
N LYS A 36 -12.86 4.71 4.39
CA LYS A 36 -14.17 4.32 3.89
C LYS A 36 -15.03 3.90 5.07
N GLU A 37 -16.17 4.58 5.23
CA GLU A 37 -17.12 4.33 6.31
C GLU A 37 -16.44 4.40 7.69
N ASN A 38 -16.40 3.29 8.42
CA ASN A 38 -15.82 3.21 9.76
C ASN A 38 -14.43 2.58 9.78
N THR A 39 -13.78 2.46 8.62
CA THR A 39 -12.47 1.82 8.48
C THR A 39 -11.43 2.77 7.91
N VAL A 40 -10.34 2.96 8.65
CA VAL A 40 -9.10 3.57 8.17
C VAL A 40 -8.28 2.47 7.50
N ASN A 41 -7.89 2.69 6.24
CA ASN A 41 -7.01 1.79 5.48
C ASN A 41 -5.69 2.52 5.24
N LEU A 42 -4.59 2.05 5.83
CA LEU A 42 -3.24 2.56 5.63
C LEU A 42 -2.44 1.52 4.84
N VAL A 43 -2.21 1.80 3.57
CA VAL A 43 -1.38 1.00 2.68
C VAL A 43 0.06 1.45 2.81
N TYR A 44 1.01 0.52 2.86
CA TYR A 44 2.44 0.80 2.88
C TYR A 44 3.16 -0.15 1.93
N SER A 45 4.38 0.19 1.52
CA SER A 45 5.23 -0.72 0.74
C SER A 45 6.26 -1.43 1.62
N GLY A 46 6.46 -2.72 1.38
CA GLY A 46 7.48 -3.55 2.03
C GLY A 46 8.60 -3.96 1.08
N SER A 47 9.74 -4.39 1.63
CA SER A 47 10.92 -4.87 0.87
C SER A 47 11.61 -3.82 -0.01
N GLY A 48 12.67 -4.21 -0.72
CA GLY A 48 13.51 -3.29 -1.49
C GLY A 48 12.83 -2.77 -2.76
N SER A 49 12.64 -1.45 -2.89
CA SER A 49 12.01 -0.81 -4.07
C SER A 49 12.79 -0.94 -5.40
N TRP A 50 13.97 -1.56 -5.35
CA TRP A 50 14.82 -1.88 -6.51
C TRP A 50 14.72 -3.36 -6.90
N ASP A 51 13.87 -4.13 -6.24
CA ASP A 51 13.68 -5.57 -6.45
C ASP A 51 12.22 -5.86 -6.81
N ASN A 52 11.97 -7.03 -7.39
CA ASN A 52 10.62 -7.45 -7.76
C ASN A 52 9.76 -7.84 -6.55
N ASP A 53 10.41 -8.17 -5.43
CA ASP A 53 9.76 -8.48 -4.15
C ASP A 53 9.06 -7.27 -3.51
N TYR A 54 9.20 -6.06 -4.07
CA TYR A 54 8.48 -4.87 -3.60
C TYR A 54 6.95 -5.09 -3.72
N ALA A 55 6.24 -4.88 -2.62
CA ALA A 55 4.82 -5.22 -2.50
C ALA A 55 4.11 -4.26 -1.54
N LEU A 56 2.78 -4.20 -1.62
CA LEU A 56 1.94 -3.44 -0.71
C LEU A 56 1.41 -4.31 0.43
N GLY A 57 1.50 -3.80 1.66
CA GLY A 57 0.77 -4.31 2.82
C GLY A 57 -0.32 -3.34 3.26
N LEU A 58 -1.14 -3.79 4.21
CA LEU A 58 -2.27 -3.03 4.73
C LEU A 58 -2.30 -3.07 6.26
N LEU A 59 -2.50 -1.90 6.86
CA LEU A 59 -2.98 -1.74 8.22
C LEU A 59 -4.43 -1.23 8.18
N THR A 60 -5.29 -1.79 9.02
CA THR A 60 -6.66 -1.29 9.24
C THR A 60 -6.90 -0.91 10.69
N MET A 61 -7.80 0.04 10.90
CA MET A 61 -8.22 0.50 12.23
C MET A 61 -9.63 1.07 12.14
N ALA A 62 -10.43 0.95 13.21
CA ALA A 62 -11.71 1.64 13.30
C ALA A 62 -11.51 3.17 13.36
N THR A 63 -12.41 3.94 12.75
CA THR A 63 -12.28 5.42 12.68
C THR A 63 -12.44 6.13 14.03
N ASP A 64 -13.01 5.45 15.04
CA ASP A 64 -13.18 5.95 16.40
C ASP A 64 -12.07 5.50 17.36
N ALA A 65 -11.12 4.68 16.90
CA ALA A 65 -9.96 4.25 17.67
C ALA A 65 -8.82 5.28 17.61
N ASP A 66 -7.95 5.27 18.63
CA ASP A 66 -6.80 6.18 18.70
C ASP A 66 -5.66 5.69 17.77
N PRO A 67 -5.28 6.45 16.72
CA PRO A 67 -4.22 6.05 15.78
C PRO A 67 -2.82 6.00 16.40
N LEU A 68 -2.62 6.58 17.59
CA LEU A 68 -1.35 6.57 18.30
C LEU A 68 -1.12 5.27 19.10
N VAL A 69 -2.15 4.44 19.26
CA VAL A 69 -2.04 3.14 19.95
C VAL A 69 -1.82 2.03 18.91
N LYS A 70 -0.63 1.42 18.90
CA LYS A 70 -0.27 0.34 17.96
C LYS A 70 -1.31 -0.78 17.92
N ASP A 71 -1.82 -1.19 19.07
CA ASP A 71 -2.76 -2.32 19.19
C ASP A 71 -4.14 -2.05 18.57
N ASN A 72 -4.45 -0.78 18.23
CA ASN A 72 -5.65 -0.46 17.46
C ASN A 72 -5.51 -0.79 15.97
N TRP A 73 -4.27 -0.97 15.48
CA TRP A 73 -3.99 -1.31 14.09
C TRP A 73 -3.90 -2.82 13.89
N GLN A 74 -4.71 -3.35 12.97
CA GLN A 74 -4.61 -4.71 12.49
C GLN A 74 -3.74 -4.74 11.23
N LYS A 75 -2.69 -5.56 11.24
CA LYS A 75 -1.76 -5.71 10.10
C LYS A 75 -2.05 -7.01 9.36
N GLU A 76 -2.22 -6.91 8.04
CA GLU A 76 -2.32 -8.10 7.20
C GLU A 76 -1.01 -8.88 7.20
N THR A 77 -1.11 -10.20 7.34
CA THR A 77 0.04 -11.11 7.40
C THR A 77 0.66 -11.34 6.01
N GLU A 78 -0.15 -11.22 4.97
CA GLU A 78 0.23 -11.38 3.56
C GLU A 78 0.14 -10.02 2.84
N PRO A 79 0.92 -9.81 1.76
CA PRO A 79 0.79 -8.61 0.97
C PRO A 79 -0.58 -8.57 0.28
N ILE A 80 -1.17 -7.37 0.22
CA ILE A 80 -2.44 -7.15 -0.48
C ILE A 80 -2.25 -6.89 -1.97
N PHE A 81 -1.02 -6.65 -2.41
CA PHE A 81 -0.66 -6.40 -3.80
C PHE A 81 0.82 -6.71 -4.02
N GLN A 82 1.13 -7.66 -4.88
CA GLN A 82 2.49 -8.15 -5.10
C GLN A 82 2.72 -8.53 -6.57
N GLN A 83 3.96 -8.86 -6.92
CA GLN A 83 4.32 -9.27 -8.28
C GLN A 83 3.47 -10.44 -8.82
N THR A 84 3.35 -10.49 -10.14
CA THR A 84 2.79 -11.57 -10.95
C THR A 84 3.82 -12.01 -12.00
N ASP A 85 3.46 -12.97 -12.87
CA ASP A 85 4.31 -13.35 -14.00
C ASP A 85 4.52 -12.20 -15.02
N ALA A 86 3.68 -11.16 -14.98
CA ALA A 86 3.70 -10.04 -15.92
C ALA A 86 4.08 -8.69 -15.29
N VAL A 87 3.92 -8.53 -13.97
CA VAL A 87 4.12 -7.26 -13.26
C VAL A 87 5.07 -7.48 -12.09
N PHE A 88 6.13 -6.68 -12.02
CA PHE A 88 7.21 -6.88 -11.04
C PHE A 88 7.36 -5.68 -10.11
N GLY A 89 7.58 -5.92 -8.82
CA GLY A 89 7.83 -4.89 -7.81
C GLY A 89 6.77 -3.77 -7.74
N PRO A 90 5.46 -4.06 -7.70
CA PRO A 90 4.45 -3.03 -7.59
C PRO A 90 4.47 -2.36 -6.21
N GLY A 91 4.44 -1.03 -6.15
CA GLY A 91 4.36 -0.34 -4.86
C GLY A 91 4.29 1.18 -4.94
N HIS A 92 4.51 1.80 -3.76
CA HIS A 92 4.41 3.25 -3.49
C HIS A 92 3.19 3.86 -4.18
N ASN A 93 2.02 3.43 -3.71
CA ASN A 93 0.78 3.76 -4.36
C ASN A 93 0.33 5.21 -4.07
N GLY A 94 -0.80 5.56 -4.67
CA GLY A 94 -1.69 6.65 -4.33
C GLY A 94 -3.11 6.25 -4.70
N PHE A 95 -4.07 7.08 -4.33
CA PHE A 95 -5.49 6.85 -4.63
C PHE A 95 -6.05 8.03 -5.41
N ALA A 96 -6.93 7.74 -6.36
CA ALA A 96 -7.68 8.75 -7.09
C ALA A 96 -9.13 8.29 -7.32
N LYS A 97 -10.00 9.25 -7.59
CA LYS A 97 -11.35 9.00 -8.10
C LYS A 97 -11.39 9.19 -9.61
N SER A 98 -12.29 8.49 -10.29
CA SER A 98 -12.67 8.85 -11.66
C SER A 98 -13.21 10.28 -11.73
N LYS A 99 -13.28 10.85 -12.94
CA LYS A 99 -13.72 12.23 -13.15
C LYS A 99 -15.14 12.51 -12.64
N ASP A 100 -16.03 11.53 -12.77
CA ASP A 100 -17.41 11.58 -12.26
C ASP A 100 -17.54 11.13 -10.79
N GLY A 101 -16.45 10.68 -10.18
CA GLY A 101 -16.39 10.30 -8.77
C GLY A 101 -16.95 8.91 -8.45
N THR A 102 -17.34 8.13 -9.47
CA THR A 102 -18.01 6.84 -9.27
C THR A 102 -17.06 5.67 -9.10
N GLU A 103 -15.80 5.80 -9.54
CA GLU A 103 -14.80 4.73 -9.47
C GLU A 103 -13.62 5.14 -8.59
N ASP A 104 -13.05 4.12 -7.96
CA ASP A 104 -11.90 4.18 -7.09
C ASP A 104 -10.69 3.57 -7.81
N TRP A 105 -9.60 4.33 -7.92
CA TRP A 105 -8.42 3.98 -8.69
C TRP A 105 -7.17 3.94 -7.83
N LEU A 106 -6.45 2.83 -7.90
CA LEU A 106 -5.10 2.68 -7.38
C LEU A 106 -4.13 3.21 -8.43
N ILE A 107 -3.32 4.19 -8.04
CA ILE A 107 -2.17 4.64 -8.82
C ILE A 107 -0.94 4.01 -8.19
N TYR A 108 -0.09 3.34 -8.94
CA TYR A 108 1.12 2.72 -8.39
C TYR A 108 2.24 2.72 -9.43
N HIS A 109 3.46 2.40 -9.00
CA HIS A 109 4.53 2.09 -9.94
C HIS A 109 4.83 0.60 -9.93
N ALA A 110 5.35 0.11 -11.05
CA ALA A 110 5.96 -1.21 -11.13
C ALA A 110 7.21 -1.15 -12.03
N ALA A 111 8.10 -2.13 -11.91
CA ALA A 111 9.24 -2.30 -12.79
C ALA A 111 8.78 -2.48 -14.25
N ARG A 112 9.53 -1.90 -15.19
CA ARG A 112 9.18 -1.94 -16.63
C ARG A 112 9.42 -3.31 -17.26
N TRP A 113 10.31 -4.09 -16.68
CA TRP A 113 10.59 -5.48 -17.02
C TRP A 113 11.20 -6.16 -15.79
N ASP A 114 11.31 -7.48 -15.85
CA ASP A 114 11.89 -8.29 -14.79
C ASP A 114 13.27 -7.77 -14.32
N HIS A 115 13.44 -7.52 -13.02
CA HIS A 115 14.67 -6.99 -12.41
C HIS A 115 15.15 -5.64 -12.96
N SER A 116 14.25 -4.78 -13.47
CA SER A 116 14.64 -3.45 -13.97
C SER A 116 15.00 -2.43 -12.87
N GLY A 117 14.81 -2.80 -11.60
CA GLY A 117 14.95 -1.91 -10.45
C GLY A 117 14.10 -0.65 -10.60
N TRP A 118 14.70 0.52 -10.41
CA TRP A 118 13.97 1.79 -10.44
C TRP A 118 13.54 2.28 -11.83
N ALA A 119 13.87 1.57 -12.91
CA ALA A 119 13.29 1.83 -14.23
C ALA A 119 11.81 1.40 -14.25
N ARG A 120 10.93 2.30 -13.79
CA ARG A 120 9.53 1.99 -13.50
C ARG A 120 8.55 2.68 -14.44
N SER A 121 7.34 2.17 -14.52
CA SER A 121 6.18 2.83 -15.13
C SER A 121 5.13 3.12 -14.07
N ILE A 122 4.37 4.20 -14.25
CA ILE A 122 3.16 4.46 -13.48
C ILE A 122 2.01 3.68 -14.12
N ARG A 123 1.24 2.99 -13.29
CA ARG A 123 0.10 2.15 -13.66
C ARG A 123 -1.12 2.59 -12.86
N LEU A 124 -2.30 2.31 -13.41
CA LEU A 124 -3.59 2.58 -12.78
C LEU A 124 -4.48 1.34 -12.94
N GLN A 125 -5.15 0.94 -11.87
CA GLN A 125 -6.23 -0.04 -11.94
C GLN A 125 -7.30 0.28 -10.90
N SER A 126 -8.53 -0.16 -11.14
CA SER A 126 -9.60 0.00 -10.16
C SER A 126 -9.38 -0.92 -8.96
N PHE A 127 -10.01 -0.57 -7.84
CA PHE A 127 -10.09 -1.43 -6.66
C PHE A 127 -11.50 -1.39 -6.09
N THR A 128 -11.79 -2.28 -5.14
CA THR A 128 -13.10 -2.39 -4.52
C THR A 128 -13.02 -2.32 -2.99
N TRP A 129 -14.19 -2.38 -2.35
CA TRP A 129 -14.35 -2.33 -0.90
C TRP A 129 -15.13 -3.56 -0.47
N ASP A 130 -14.77 -4.15 0.66
CA ASP A 130 -15.64 -5.14 1.32
C ASP A 130 -16.80 -4.47 2.08
N GLU A 131 -17.66 -5.27 2.69
CA GLU A 131 -18.83 -4.80 3.44
C GLU A 131 -18.49 -3.93 4.66
N ALA A 132 -17.26 -4.02 5.18
CA ALA A 132 -16.78 -3.23 6.31
C ALA A 132 -16.01 -1.97 5.88
N GLY A 133 -15.89 -1.71 4.57
CA GLY A 133 -15.09 -0.60 4.05
C GLY A 133 -13.58 -0.87 4.09
N LYS A 134 -13.15 -2.14 4.21
CA LYS A 134 -11.75 -2.52 4.01
C LYS A 134 -11.43 -2.53 2.52
N LEU A 135 -10.24 -2.02 2.19
CA LEU A 135 -9.70 -1.99 0.84
C LEU A 135 -9.47 -3.41 0.30
N VAL A 136 -9.98 -3.68 -0.91
CA VAL A 136 -9.77 -4.93 -1.64
C VAL A 136 -9.17 -4.61 -2.99
N ILE A 137 -7.94 -5.09 -3.23
CA ILE A 137 -7.22 -4.91 -4.48
C ILE A 137 -6.99 -6.29 -5.11
N ASP A 138 -7.38 -6.44 -6.37
CA ASP A 138 -7.01 -7.61 -7.16
C ASP A 138 -5.52 -7.57 -7.50
N GLN A 139 -4.96 -8.68 -7.99
CA GLN A 139 -3.57 -8.72 -8.43
C GLN A 139 -3.26 -7.64 -9.50
N PRO A 140 -1.99 -7.20 -9.64
CA PRO A 140 -1.62 -6.23 -10.66
C PRO A 140 -1.96 -6.71 -12.08
N LEU A 141 -2.60 -5.84 -12.85
CA LEU A 141 -2.97 -6.12 -14.25
C LEU A 141 -1.77 -5.96 -15.20
N GLY A 142 -1.69 -6.86 -16.18
CA GLY A 142 -0.68 -6.82 -17.23
C GLY A 142 -0.84 -5.62 -18.17
N ASP A 143 0.14 -5.42 -19.05
CA ASP A 143 0.06 -4.33 -20.03
C ASP A 143 -1.07 -4.57 -21.02
N GLY A 144 -2.03 -3.64 -21.08
CA GLY A 144 -3.18 -3.70 -22.00
C GLY A 144 -4.43 -4.37 -21.42
N GLU A 145 -4.41 -4.71 -20.13
CA GLU A 145 -5.54 -5.24 -19.35
C GLU A 145 -6.24 -4.16 -18.50
#